data_AF-A0A523T7R9-F1
#
_entry.id   AF-A0A523T7R9-F1
#
_cell.length_a   1.000
_cell.length_b   1.000
_cell.length_c   1.000
_cell.angle_alpha   90.00
_cell.angle_beta   90.00
_cell.angle_gamma   90.00
#
_symmetry.space_group_name_H-M   'P 1'
#
loop_
_entity.id
_entity.type
_entity.pdbx_description
1 polymer ?
#
loop_
_entity_poly.entity_id
_entity_poly.type
_entity_poly.pdbx_seq_one_letter_code
_entity_poly.pdbx_strand_id
1 'polypeptide(L)'
;MDAFLSKEALQMLLALSLISSTSNSDGLLIGHKRGHRFFVEKIFSSSKGFFPSLKKYYSLNQAFDKKILGFYSFQTDDKKVKKILAPFAYGKLFLQININKQKKMAFKSYIIDYEKEFFLSPIQLKSNK
;
A
#
# COMPACT_ATOMS: atom_id res chain seq x y z
N MET A 1 8.15 -1.23 14.26
CA MET A 1 8.33 -0.68 12.90
C MET A 1 7.31 0.43 12.69
N ASP A 2 7.61 1.39 11.83
CA ASP A 2 6.67 2.45 11.43
C ASP A 2 6.77 2.77 9.93
N ALA A 3 5.79 3.48 9.41
CA ALA A 3 5.77 3.94 8.02
C ALA A 3 5.68 5.47 8.00
N PHE A 4 6.38 6.08 7.05
CA PHE A 4 6.32 7.50 6.76
C PHE A 4 5.80 7.72 5.34
N LEU A 5 4.75 8.53 5.20
CA LEU A 5 4.26 9.01 3.90
C LEU A 5 4.89 10.37 3.59
N SER A 6 5.61 10.43 2.47
CA SER A 6 6.04 11.70 1.87
C SER A 6 4.84 12.56 1.48
N LYS A 7 5.08 13.87 1.35
CA LYS A 7 4.08 14.83 0.89
C LYS A 7 3.60 14.48 -0.52
N GLU A 8 4.52 14.05 -1.38
CA GLU A 8 4.25 13.67 -2.77
C GLU A 8 3.36 12.42 -2.83
N ALA A 9 3.67 11.37 -2.06
CA ALA A 9 2.83 10.18 -1.97
C ALA A 9 1.42 10.52 -1.45
N LEU A 10 1.31 11.37 -0.43
CA LEU A 10 0.02 11.82 0.10
C LEU A 10 -0.79 12.59 -0.95
N GLN A 11 -0.16 13.51 -1.68
CA GLN A 11 -0.81 14.27 -2.75
C GLN A 11 -1.29 13.37 -3.89
N MET A 12 -0.52 12.36 -4.28
CA MET A 12 -0.95 11.38 -5.30
C MET A 12 -2.16 10.57 -4.82
N LEU A 13 -2.18 10.13 -3.55
CA LEU A 13 -3.34 9.44 -2.98
C LEU A 13 -4.57 10.33 -2.92
N LEU A 14 -4.39 11.61 -2.54
CA LEU A 14 -5.46 12.63 -2.58
C LEU A 14 -6.00 12.79 -4.00
N ALA A 15 -5.13 12.97 -5.00
CA ALA A 15 -5.55 13.13 -6.39
C ALA A 15 -6.36 11.91 -6.89
N LEU A 16 -5.90 10.70 -6.59
CA LEU A 16 -6.65 9.47 -6.92
C LEU A 16 -8.02 9.40 -6.25
N SER A 17 -8.13 9.87 -5.01
CA SER A 17 -9.41 9.89 -4.28
C SER A 17 -10.45 10.81 -4.92
N LEU A 18 -10.00 11.82 -5.69
CA LEU A 18 -10.88 12.80 -6.34
C LEU A 18 -11.42 12.31 -7.69
N ILE A 19 -10.66 11.46 -8.40
CA ILE A 19 -10.99 11.05 -9.78
C ILE A 19 -11.47 9.61 -9.92
N SER A 20 -11.25 8.75 -8.92
CA SER A 20 -11.62 7.34 -9.01
C SER A 20 -12.94 7.04 -8.30
N SER A 21 -13.74 6.12 -8.86
CA SER A 21 -14.75 5.43 -8.07
C SER A 21 -14.00 4.60 -7.03
N THR A 22 -14.13 5.00 -5.77
CA THR A 22 -13.28 4.60 -4.64
C THR A 22 -13.14 3.08 -4.39
N SER A 23 -13.90 2.23 -5.09
CA SER A 23 -13.87 0.77 -4.99
C SER A 23 -12.74 0.08 -5.76
N ASN A 24 -12.11 0.73 -6.74
CA ASN A 24 -11.15 0.07 -7.65
C ASN A 24 -9.72 0.67 -7.68
N SER A 25 -9.40 1.57 -6.75
CA SER A 25 -8.07 2.18 -6.68
C SER A 25 -7.18 1.38 -5.73
N ASP A 26 -6.48 0.40 -6.28
CA ASP A 26 -5.46 -0.37 -5.57
C ASP A 26 -4.12 -0.20 -6.29
N GLY A 27 -3.01 -0.40 -5.60
CA GLY A 27 -1.71 -0.23 -6.23
C GLY A 27 -0.53 -0.52 -5.33
N LEU A 28 0.62 0.00 -5.73
CA LEU A 28 1.93 -0.27 -5.15
C LEU A 28 2.46 0.96 -4.43
N LEU A 29 3.15 0.71 -3.32
CA LEU A 29 3.90 1.71 -2.56
C LEU A 29 5.37 1.61 -2.95
N ILE A 30 5.99 2.72 -3.32
CA ILE A 30 7.36 2.79 -3.82
C ILE A 30 8.20 3.68 -2.88
N GLY A 31 9.41 3.23 -2.57
CA GLY A 31 10.38 3.98 -1.78
C GLY A 31 11.47 3.09 -1.22
N HIS A 32 11.91 3.35 0.01
CA HIS A 32 12.99 2.61 0.65
C HIS A 32 12.71 2.31 2.13
N LYS A 33 13.52 1.41 2.72
CA LYS A 33 13.58 1.18 4.17
C LYS A 33 14.83 1.84 4.73
N ARG A 34 14.72 2.46 5.91
CA ARG A 34 15.88 2.90 6.70
C ARG A 34 15.69 2.45 8.14
N GLY A 35 16.48 1.48 8.56
CA GLY A 35 16.26 0.76 9.83
C GLY A 35 14.86 0.12 9.86
N HIS A 36 14.12 0.37 10.94
CA HIS A 36 12.77 -0.18 11.14
C HIS A 36 11.63 0.65 10.50
N ARG A 37 11.97 1.65 9.68
CA ARG A 37 11.00 2.56 9.07
C ARG A 37 10.89 2.35 7.56
N PHE A 38 9.66 2.30 7.06
CA PHE A 38 9.34 2.39 5.64
C PHE A 38 9.17 3.86 5.25
N PHE A 39 9.83 4.31 4.19
CA PHE A 39 9.67 5.65 3.62
C PHE A 39 8.95 5.52 2.27
N VAL A 40 7.65 5.85 2.26
CA VAL A 40 6.83 5.85 1.04
C VAL A 40 7.01 7.19 0.33
N GLU A 41 7.71 7.15 -0.80
CA GLU A 41 8.06 8.32 -1.60
C GLU A 41 7.06 8.53 -2.74
N LYS A 42 6.56 7.44 -3.32
CA LYS A 42 5.66 7.47 -4.47
C LYS A 42 4.66 6.34 -4.39
N ILE A 43 3.61 6.45 -5.20
CA ILE A 43 2.66 5.37 -5.44
C ILE A 43 2.64 5.03 -6.92
N PHE A 44 2.19 3.81 -7.24
CA PHE A 44 1.86 3.42 -8.60
C PHE A 44 0.49 2.75 -8.60
N SER A 45 -0.47 3.37 -9.29
CA SER A 45 -1.81 2.82 -9.47
C SER A 45 -1.80 1.67 -10.46
N SER A 46 -2.47 0.58 -10.08
CA SER A 46 -2.72 -0.52 -11.00
C SER A 46 -4.15 -0.43 -11.53
N SER A 47 -4.34 -0.80 -12.80
CA SER A 47 -5.64 -0.74 -13.47
C SER A 47 -6.57 -1.91 -13.07
N LYS A 48 -6.05 -2.97 -12.45
CA LYS A 48 -6.81 -4.17 -12.02
C LYS A 48 -6.28 -4.70 -10.69
N GLY A 49 -6.87 -4.26 -9.57
CA GLY A 49 -6.40 -4.62 -8.23
C GLY A 49 -4.95 -4.16 -7.98
N PHE A 50 -4.23 -4.77 -7.04
CA PHE A 50 -2.85 -4.37 -6.72
C PHE A 50 -1.87 -4.49 -7.89
N PHE A 51 -2.00 -5.55 -8.68
CA PHE A 51 -1.22 -5.83 -9.88
C PHE A 51 -1.89 -6.97 -10.68
N PRO A 52 -1.64 -7.11 -11.99
CA PRO A 52 -2.37 -8.07 -12.83
C PRO A 52 -2.04 -9.54 -12.60
N SER A 53 -0.79 -9.85 -12.25
CA SER A 53 -0.31 -11.21 -11.98
C SER A 53 1.04 -11.18 -11.24
N LEU A 54 1.43 -12.28 -10.61
CA LEU A 54 2.71 -12.35 -9.88
C LEU A 54 3.93 -12.15 -10.81
N LYS A 55 3.86 -12.66 -12.05
CA LYS A 55 4.90 -12.39 -13.07
C LYS A 55 5.01 -10.89 -13.37
N LYS A 56 3.88 -10.19 -13.52
CA LYS A 56 3.86 -8.74 -13.73
C LYS A 56 4.32 -7.98 -12.48
N TYR A 57 4.00 -8.45 -11.28
CA TYR A 57 4.54 -7.90 -10.04
C TYR A 57 6.08 -7.94 -10.04
N TYR A 58 6.70 -9.07 -10.38
CA TYR A 58 8.16 -9.14 -10.44
C TYR A 58 8.76 -8.23 -11.52
N SER A 59 8.13 -8.13 -12.70
CA SER A 59 8.56 -7.18 -13.74
C SER A 59 8.45 -5.72 -13.26
N LEU A 60 7.36 -5.36 -12.58
CA LEU A 60 7.20 -4.03 -11.98
C LEU A 60 8.25 -3.79 -10.89
N ASN A 61 8.52 -4.79 -10.06
CA ASN A 61 9.54 -4.67 -9.02
C ASN A 61 10.92 -4.43 -9.62
N GLN A 62 11.26 -5.06 -10.75
CA GLN A 62 12.50 -4.77 -11.47
C GLN A 62 12.50 -3.37 -12.08
N ALA A 63 11.39 -2.95 -12.71
CA ALA A 63 11.26 -1.61 -13.31
C ALA A 63 11.39 -0.47 -12.28
N PHE A 64 11.07 -0.74 -11.01
CA PHE A 64 11.27 0.19 -9.90
C PHE A 64 12.55 -0.08 -9.10
N ASP A 65 13.58 -0.71 -9.66
CA ASP A 65 14.85 -1.00 -8.98
C ASP A 65 14.69 -1.72 -7.62
N LYS A 66 13.73 -2.64 -7.54
CA LYS A 66 13.34 -3.38 -6.33
C LYS A 66 12.83 -2.49 -5.18
N LYS A 67 12.36 -1.27 -5.48
CA LYS A 67 11.84 -0.28 -4.51
C LYS A 67 10.36 -0.43 -4.15
N ILE A 68 9.71 -1.53 -4.55
CA ILE A 68 8.34 -1.78 -4.10
C ILE A 68 8.35 -2.17 -2.61
N LEU A 69 7.82 -1.28 -1.79
CA LEU A 69 7.68 -1.46 -0.35
C LEU A 69 6.44 -2.24 0.04
N GLY A 70 5.42 -2.24 -0.81
CA GLY A 70 4.19 -2.99 -0.61
C GLY A 70 3.02 -2.42 -1.38
N PHE A 71 1.85 -2.36 -0.76
CA PHE A 71 0.56 -2.21 -1.43
C PHE A 71 -0.32 -1.17 -0.74
N TYR A 72 -1.21 -0.52 -1.50
CA TYR A 72 -2.29 0.27 -0.93
C TYR A 72 -3.63 -0.11 -1.56
N SER A 73 -4.72 0.12 -0.82
CA SER A 73 -6.06 -0.13 -1.31
C SER A 73 -7.05 0.89 -0.73
N PHE A 74 -7.93 1.40 -1.59
CA PHE A 74 -9.08 2.20 -1.18
C PHE A 74 -10.28 1.31 -0.86
N GLN A 75 -11.03 1.66 0.20
CA GLN A 75 -12.25 0.97 0.66
C GLN A 75 -12.06 -0.56 0.69
N THR A 76 -10.98 -0.99 1.33
CA THR A 76 -10.52 -2.38 1.31
C THR A 76 -11.56 -3.33 1.92
N ASP A 77 -11.81 -4.44 1.23
CA ASP A 77 -12.59 -5.58 1.72
C ASP A 77 -11.70 -6.80 2.02
N ASP A 78 -12.27 -7.81 2.69
CA ASP A 78 -11.54 -9.03 3.06
C ASP A 78 -11.02 -9.82 1.86
N LYS A 79 -11.72 -9.73 0.71
CA LYS A 79 -11.29 -10.41 -0.53
C LYS A 79 -9.99 -9.82 -1.06
N LYS A 80 -9.82 -8.51 -0.99
CA LYS A 80 -8.57 -7.82 -1.35
C LYS A 80 -7.46 -8.17 -0.36
N VAL A 81 -7.72 -8.15 0.94
CA VAL A 81 -6.73 -8.51 1.96
C VAL A 81 -6.19 -9.92 1.74
N LYS A 82 -7.06 -10.91 1.50
CA LYS A 82 -6.65 -12.29 1.24
C LYS A 82 -5.67 -12.45 0.06
N LYS A 83 -5.69 -11.55 -0.93
CA LYS A 83 -4.76 -11.61 -2.09
C LYS A 83 -3.32 -11.24 -1.72
N ILE A 84 -3.12 -10.46 -0.66
CA ILE A 84 -1.80 -10.01 -0.21
C ILE A 84 -1.31 -10.77 1.02
N LEU A 85 -2.16 -11.54 1.69
CA LEU A 85 -1.75 -12.47 2.76
C LEU A 85 -1.09 -13.72 2.14
N ALA A 86 0.09 -13.53 1.56
CA ALA A 86 0.79 -14.53 0.76
C ALA A 86 2.32 -14.40 0.88
N PRO A 87 3.10 -15.45 0.55
CA PRO A 87 4.56 -15.45 0.74
C PRO A 87 5.31 -14.30 0.06
N PHE A 88 4.91 -13.90 -1.17
CA PHE A 88 5.59 -12.83 -1.90
C PHE A 88 5.46 -11.45 -1.23
N ALA A 89 4.50 -11.31 -0.32
CA ALA A 89 4.16 -10.06 0.34
C ALA A 89 4.71 -9.97 1.76
N TYR A 90 5.33 -11.03 2.28
CA TYR A 90 5.92 -11.04 3.62
C TYR A 90 6.90 -9.88 3.83
N GLY A 91 6.77 -9.18 4.96
CA GLY A 91 7.59 -8.03 5.33
C GLY A 91 7.33 -6.76 4.51
N LYS A 92 6.29 -6.75 3.66
CA LYS A 92 5.84 -5.58 2.90
C LYS A 92 4.80 -4.77 3.68
N LEU A 93 4.74 -3.48 3.38
CA LEU A 93 3.79 -2.53 3.92
C LEU A 93 2.43 -2.68 3.22
N PHE A 94 1.34 -2.69 3.99
CA PHE A 94 0.00 -2.55 3.46
C PHE A 94 -0.66 -1.29 4.03
N LEU A 95 -1.13 -0.42 3.14
CA LEU A 95 -1.84 0.81 3.48
C LEU A 95 -3.31 0.72 3.07
N GLN A 96 -4.19 0.58 4.06
CA GLN A 96 -5.63 0.68 3.85
C GLN A 96 -6.05 2.15 3.94
N ILE A 97 -6.82 2.59 2.94
CA ILE A 97 -7.28 3.97 2.81
C ILE A 97 -8.80 3.97 2.78
N ASN A 98 -9.40 4.58 3.80
CA ASN A 98 -10.85 4.73 3.88
C ASN A 98 -11.20 6.20 3.69
N ILE A 99 -12.15 6.47 2.79
CA ILE A 99 -12.70 7.81 2.59
C ILE A 99 -14.02 7.87 3.35
N ASN A 100 -14.14 8.82 4.28
CA ASN A 100 -15.38 8.99 5.04
C ASN A 100 -16.40 9.83 4.25
N LYS A 101 -17.62 9.98 4.80
CA LYS A 101 -18.71 10.78 4.19
C LYS A 101 -18.33 12.25 3.94
N GLN A 102 -17.36 12.78 4.68
CA GLN A 102 -16.83 14.14 4.52
C GLN A 102 -15.67 14.23 3.52
N LYS A 103 -15.42 13.19 2.72
CA LYS A 103 -14.28 13.06 1.79
C LYS A 103 -12.90 13.17 2.45
N LYS A 104 -12.80 12.97 3.76
CA LYS A 104 -11.51 12.91 4.46
C LYS A 104 -10.95 11.48 4.39
N MET A 105 -9.66 11.38 4.08
CA MET A 105 -8.94 10.11 4.06
C MET A 105 -8.46 9.74 5.46
N ALA A 106 -8.79 8.52 5.87
CA ALA A 106 -8.27 7.87 7.05
C ALA A 106 -7.39 6.70 6.63
N PHE A 107 -6.24 6.57 7.28
CA PHE A 107 -5.25 5.56 6.94
C PHE A 107 -5.13 4.53 8.06
N LYS A 108 -4.98 3.26 7.68
CA LYS A 108 -4.48 2.21 8.55
C LYS A 108 -3.28 1.55 7.88
N SER A 109 -2.19 1.40 8.62
CA SER A 109 -0.95 0.82 8.10
C SER A 109 -0.62 -0.48 8.81
N TYR A 110 -0.18 -1.45 8.02
CA TYR A 110 0.12 -2.79 8.47
C TYR A 110 1.42 -3.29 7.84
N ILE A 111 2.08 -4.22 8.51
CA ILE A 111 3.05 -5.11 7.88
C ILE A 111 2.37 -6.44 7.65
N ILE A 112 2.63 -7.05 6.51
CA ILE A 112 2.22 -8.42 6.24
C ILE A 112 3.24 -9.33 6.91
N ASP A 113 2.84 -9.97 7.99
CA ASP A 113 3.68 -10.82 8.83
C ASP A 113 3.20 -12.27 8.78
N TYR A 114 3.94 -13.18 9.40
CA TYR A 114 3.65 -14.60 9.39
C TYR A 114 3.89 -15.24 10.75
N GLU A 115 2.83 -15.82 11.32
CA GLU A 115 2.90 -16.68 12.49
C GLU A 115 1.91 -17.84 12.27
N LYS A 116 2.42 -18.95 11.71
CA LYS A 116 1.64 -20.11 11.20
C LYS A 116 0.75 -19.79 10.00
N GLU A 117 0.13 -18.61 9.98
CA GLU A 117 -0.60 -18.03 8.87
C GLU A 117 -0.16 -16.57 8.60
N PHE A 118 -0.42 -16.08 7.39
CA PHE A 118 -0.14 -14.68 7.04
C PHE A 118 -1.19 -13.76 7.63
N PHE A 119 -0.77 -12.67 8.29
CA PHE A 119 -1.67 -11.71 8.91
C PHE A 119 -1.20 -10.26 8.75
N LEU A 120 -2.11 -9.31 9.02
CA LEU A 120 -1.81 -7.88 9.02
C LEU A 120 -1.44 -7.42 10.43
N SER A 121 -0.16 -7.17 10.68
CA SER A 121 0.35 -6.63 11.93
C SER A 121 0.30 -5.09 11.91
N PRO A 122 -0.48 -4.42 12.78
CA PRO A 122 -0.64 -2.97 12.74
C PRO A 122 0.68 -2.25 13.08
N ILE A 123 0.97 -1.19 12.34
CA ILE A 123 2.12 -0.31 12.60
C ILE A 123 1.70 1.15 12.58
N GLN A 124 2.51 2.01 13.21
CA GLN A 124 2.25 3.45 13.20
C GLN A 124 2.53 4.05 11.82
N LEU A 125 1.63 4.95 11.39
CA LEU A 125 1.82 5.78 10.21
C LEU A 125 2.15 7.22 10.64
N LYS A 126 3.25 7.74 10.13
CA LYS A 126 3.63 9.14 10.25
C LYS A 126 3.40 9.82 8.89
N SER A 127 2.91 11.04 8.94
CA SER A 127 2.77 11.92 7.78
C SER A 127 3.29 13.29 8.19
N ASN A 128 3.91 14.02 7.27
CA ASN A 128 4.08 15.45 7.47
C ASN A 128 2.67 16.06 7.60
N LYS A 129 2.40 16.68 8.76
CA LYS A 129 1.23 17.54 8.95
C LYS A 129 1.49 18.89 8.30
#